data_AF-A0A7V7WXT7-F1
#
_entry.id   AF-A0A7V7WXT7-F1
#
_cell.length_a   1.000
_cell.length_b   1.000
_cell.length_c   1.000
_cell.angle_alpha   90.00
_cell.angle_beta   90.00
_cell.angle_gamma   90.00
#
_symmetry.space_group_name_H-M   'P 1'
#
loop_
_entity.id
_entity.type
_entity.pdbx_description
1 polymer ?
#
loop_
_entity_poly.entity_id
_entity_poly.type
_entity_poly.pdbx_seq_one_letter_code
_entity_poly.pdbx_strand_id
1 'polypeptide(L)' 'HPGIEQVCYLLAGRALAEVGGQRAELGPGDCCFFPADMPHVFTAVGEQAVEVLVIYAPPYEEDPQRVVRVRA' A
#
# COMPACT_ATOMS: atom_id res chain seq x y z
N HIS A 1 -5.62 -7.84 -0.53
CA HIS A 1 -5.22 -9.24 -0.73
C HIS A 1 -5.66 -10.02 0.50
N PRO A 2 -6.59 -10.99 0.37
CA PRO A 2 -7.10 -11.71 1.53
C PRO A 2 -5.99 -12.46 2.28
N GLY A 3 -5.98 -12.38 3.61
CA GLY A 3 -5.04 -13.10 4.48
C GLY A 3 -3.56 -12.68 4.36
N ILE A 4 -3.25 -11.58 3.66
CA ILE A 4 -1.88 -11.10 3.45
C ILE A 4 -1.74 -9.69 4.03
N GLU A 5 -0.78 -9.52 4.93
CA GLU A 5 -0.36 -8.20 5.42
C GLU A 5 0.74 -7.61 4.53
N GLN A 6 0.85 -6.29 4.55
CA GLN A 6 1.84 -5.55 3.76
C GLN A 6 2.52 -4.45 4.56
N VAL A 7 3.77 -4.18 4.21
CA VAL A 7 4.46 -2.95 4.59
C VAL A 7 4.94 -2.25 3.32
N CYS A 8 4.59 -0.97 3.17
CA CYS A 8 5.21 -0.09 2.20
C CYS A 8 6.29 0.75 2.88
N TYR A 9 7.43 0.92 2.22
CA TYR A 9 8.49 1.86 2.59
C TYR A 9 8.81 2.74 1.39
N LEU A 10 8.71 4.06 1.55
CA LEU A 10 8.91 5.01 0.46
C LEU A 10 10.39 5.32 0.29
N LEU A 11 10.89 5.11 -0.93
CA LEU A 11 12.27 5.41 -1.34
C LEU A 11 12.35 6.80 -1.99
N ALA A 12 11.33 7.17 -2.77
CA ALA A 12 11.25 8.45 -3.47
C ALA A 12 9.79 8.86 -3.75
N GLY A 13 9.58 10.15 -4.03
CA GLY A 13 8.25 10.71 -4.31
C GLY A 13 7.41 10.92 -3.05
N ARG A 14 6.10 11.14 -3.22
CA ARG A 14 5.12 11.22 -2.13
C ARG A 14 3.90 10.39 -2.44
N ALA A 15 3.27 9.84 -1.42
CA ALA A 15 2.05 9.07 -1.57
C ALA A 15 1.05 9.39 -0.46
N LEU A 16 -0.22 9.17 -0.75
CA LEU A 16 -1.28 9.12 0.24
C LEU A 16 -1.65 7.66 0.51
N ALA A 17 -1.54 7.25 1.77
CA ALA A 17 -2.01 5.95 2.24
C ALA A 17 -3.31 6.11 3.03
N GLU A 18 -4.29 5.27 2.70
CA GLU A 18 -5.57 5.19 3.40
C GLU A 18 -5.80 3.75 3.86
N VAL A 19 -5.99 3.55 5.16
CA VAL A 19 -6.18 2.22 5.76
C VAL A 19 -6.98 2.33 7.07
N GLY A 20 -7.99 1.48 7.26
CA GLY A 20 -8.77 1.45 8.51
C GLY A 20 -9.42 2.78 8.90
N GLY A 21 -9.81 3.60 7.90
CA GLY A 21 -10.37 4.94 8.13
C GLY A 21 -9.34 6.02 8.49
N GLN A 22 -8.04 5.68 8.54
CA GLN A 22 -6.95 6.63 8.70
C GLN A 22 -6.39 7.02 7.34
N ARG A 23 -5.86 8.25 7.26
CA ARG A 23 -5.25 8.81 6.06
C ARG A 23 -3.97 9.54 6.43
N ALA A 24 -2.88 9.23 5.75
CA ALA A 24 -1.57 9.84 5.97
C ALA A 24 -0.84 10.07 4.65
N GLU A 25 -0.17 11.22 4.53
CA GLU A 25 0.84 11.42 3.49
C GLU A 25 2.16 10.81 3.94
N LEU A 26 2.82 10.16 3.00
CA LEU A 26 4.11 9.50 3.16
C LEU A 26 5.13 10.15 2.24
N GLY A 27 6.33 10.35 2.74
CA GLY A 27 7.52 10.75 1.99
C GLY A 27 8.67 9.75 2.13
N PRO A 28 9.85 10.05 1.56
CA PRO A 28 11.00 9.16 1.62
C PRO A 28 11.41 8.87 3.07
N GLY A 29 11.57 7.59 3.39
CA GLY A 29 11.87 7.12 4.75
C GLY A 29 10.66 6.72 5.58
N ASP A 30 9.45 7.11 5.16
CA ASP A 30 8.23 6.72 5.86
C ASP A 30 7.81 5.29 5.51
N CYS A 31 7.18 4.63 6.48
CA CYS A 31 6.57 3.32 6.31
C CYS A 31 5.09 3.32 6.66
N CYS A 32 4.31 2.49 5.97
CA CYS A 32 2.91 2.23 6.31
C CYS A 32 2.64 0.74 6.33
N PHE A 33 2.00 0.28 7.40
CA PHE A 33 1.57 -1.10 7.58
C PHE A 33 0.10 -1.26 7.19
N PHE A 34 -0.20 -2.24 6.35
CA PHE A 34 -1.54 -2.64 5.97
C PHE A 34 -1.84 -4.02 6.57
N PRO A 35 -2.71 -4.11 7.59
CA PRO A 35 -3.10 -5.38 8.16
C PRO A 35 -3.78 -6.30 7.13
N ALA A 36 -3.68 -7.61 7.34
CA ALA A 36 -4.41 -8.58 6.54
C ALA A 36 -5.93 -8.28 6.52
N ASP A 37 -6.56 -8.52 5.38
CA ASP A 37 -7.98 -8.29 5.12
C ASP A 37 -8.46 -6.83 5.28
N MET A 38 -7.57 -5.89 5.60
CA MET A 38 -7.89 -4.47 5.68
C MET A 38 -7.83 -3.82 4.30
N PRO A 39 -8.93 -3.26 3.79
CA PRO A 39 -8.89 -2.47 2.57
C PRO A 39 -7.96 -1.27 2.73
N HIS A 40 -7.11 -1.06 1.74
CA HIS A 40 -6.21 0.08 1.70
C HIS A 40 -6.12 0.65 0.29
N VAL A 41 -5.83 1.94 0.22
CA VAL A 41 -5.56 2.66 -1.03
C VAL A 41 -4.21 3.33 -0.89
N PHE A 42 -3.37 3.17 -1.92
CA PHE A 42 -2.09 3.85 -2.04
C PHE A 42 -2.11 4.68 -3.32
N THR A 43 -2.07 6.00 -3.17
CA THR A 43 -2.15 6.94 -4.29
C THR A 43 -0.87 7.75 -4.37
N ALA A 44 -0.13 7.66 -5.48
CA ALA A 44 0.99 8.56 -5.72
C ALA A 44 0.49 10.01 -5.82
N VAL A 45 1.16 10.94 -5.13
CA VAL A 45 0.81 12.37 -5.14
C VAL A 45 2.06 13.22 -5.44
N GLY A 46 1.85 14.32 -6.16
CA GLY A 46 2.94 15.20 -6.59
C GLY A 46 3.52 14.84 -7.96
N GLU A 47 4.60 15.53 -8.33
CA GLU A 47 5.19 15.47 -9.68
C GLU A 47 6.31 14.43 -9.81
N GLN A 48 7.04 14.15 -8.73
CA GLN A 48 8.08 13.13 -8.73
C GLN A 48 7.45 11.74 -8.67
N ALA A 49 7.92 10.83 -9.53
CA ALA A 49 7.50 9.43 -9.48
C ALA A 49 7.76 8.81 -8.11
N VAL A 50 6.82 7.97 -7.66
CA VAL A 50 6.98 7.22 -6.42
C VAL A 50 7.83 5.98 -6.67
N GLU A 51 8.86 5.81 -5.86
CA GLU A 51 9.58 4.56 -5.71
C GLU A 51 9.24 3.98 -4.34
N VAL A 52 8.70 2.77 -4.32
CA VAL A 52 8.21 2.12 -3.09
C VAL A 52 8.67 0.68 -3.04
N LEU A 53 9.18 0.28 -1.87
CA LEU A 53 9.37 -1.12 -1.53
C LEU A 53 8.10 -1.63 -0.87
N VAL A 54 7.51 -2.70 -1.42
CA VAL A 54 6.35 -3.38 -0.83
C VAL A 54 6.78 -4.76 -0.38
N ILE A 55 6.58 -5.05 0.90
CA ILE A 55 6.88 -6.32 1.55
C ILE A 55 5.57 -6.98 1.90
N TYR A 56 5.42 -8.27 1.57
CA TYR A 56 4.22 -9.05 1.84
C TYR A 56 4.52 -10.20 2.80
N ALA A 57 3.61 -10.46 3.73
CA ALA A 57 3.64 -11.66 4.58
C ALA A 57 2.22 -12.28 4.65
N PRO A 58 2.04 -13.59 4.38
CA PRO A 58 2.99 -14.46 3.68
C PRO A 58 3.40 -13.90 2.30
N PRO A 59 4.43 -14.45 1.65
CA PRO A 59 4.86 -13.99 0.33
C PRO A 59 3.68 -13.84 -0.62
N TYR A 60 3.70 -12.76 -1.40
CA TYR A 60 2.62 -12.51 -2.33
C TYR A 60 2.59 -13.61 -3.38
N GLU A 61 1.62 -14.52 -3.23
CA GLU A 61 1.23 -15.41 -4.29
C GLU A 61 0.50 -14.53 -5.31
N GLU A 62 1.21 -14.04 -6.33
CA GLU A 62 0.64 -13.29 -7.45
C GLU A 62 -0.47 -14.12 -8.12
N ASP A 63 -1.69 -13.97 -7.60
CA ASP A 63 -2.90 -14.56 -8.13
C ASP A 63 -3.88 -13.42 -8.44
N PRO A 64 -4.00 -13.03 -9.73
CA PRO A 64 -4.93 -11.99 -10.15
C PRO A 64 -6.38 -12.22 -9.70
N GLN A 65 -6.76 -13.46 -9.41
CA GLN A 65 -8.10 -13.82 -8.93
C GLN A 65 -8.34 -13.39 -7.49
N ARG A 66 -7.29 -13.14 -6.70
CA ARG A 66 -7.38 -12.72 -5.29
C ARG A 66 -7.43 -11.20 -5.09
N VAL A 67 -7.40 -10.42 -6.18
CA VAL A 67 -7.48 -8.95 -6.12
C VAL A 67 -8.93 -8.53 -5.89
N VAL A 68 -9.20 -7.94 -4.72
CA VAL A 68 -10.49 -7.30 -4.43
C VAL A 68 -10.49 -5.90 -5.02
N ARG A 69 -11.38 -5.64 -5.98
CA ARG A 69 -11.55 -4.31 -6.59
C ARG A 69 -12.68 -3.59 -5.88
N VAL A 70 -12.35 -2.52 -5.15
CA VAL A 70 -13.36 -1.58 -4.66
C VAL A 70 -13.88 -0.82 -5.87
N ARG A 71 -15.18 -0.95 -6.16
CA ARG A 71 -15.85 -0.10 -7.16
C ARG A 71 -16.11 1.26 -6.51
N ALA A 72 -15.76 2.32 -7.24
CA ALA A 72 -16.15 3.69 -6.91
C ALA A 72 -17.67 3.86 -6.98
#